data_AF-A0A2W7B6I5-F1
#
_entry.id   AF-A0A2W7B6I5-F1
#
_cell.length_a   1.000
_cell.length_b   1.000
_cell.length_c   1.000
_cell.angle_alpha   90.00
_cell.angle_beta   90.00
_cell.angle_gamma   90.00
#
_symmetry.space_group_name_H-M   'P 1'
#
loop_
_entity.id
_entity.type
_entity.pdbx_description
1 polymer ?
#
loop_
_entity_poly.entity_id
_entity_poly.type
_entity_poly.pdbx_seq_one_letter_code
_entity_poly.pdbx_strand_id
1 'polypeptide(L)'
;MGLVQFDFKPSIIKNFTNDSTLEEQLINILRIADVGIESVNLKPIPENEKQIIEHIINTSDSESRLFFQQRTREMLSEVKFKHKVDDILVEFSDIYESAGTLKLIVLLEKIQLLAFNLGYLLIFDEIELQLHQNLIAYLIGLFENPNQNIEGGQLLFSFHNTALMEILQPNQLWFTEKNDQGQTEIFSAADFTDIKDIQQRNLEELYRIGRFGAKPRAL
;
A
#
# COMPACT_ATOMS: atom_id res chain seq x y z
N MET A 1 4.91 -2.81 19.68
CA MET A 1 4.58 -1.86 18.59
C MET A 1 3.62 -2.62 17.69
N GLY A 2 2.33 -2.33 17.79
CA GLY A 2 1.30 -3.14 17.15
C GLY A 2 1.42 -3.00 15.64
N LEU A 3 1.54 -4.12 14.93
CA LEU A 3 1.28 -4.17 13.50
C LEU A 3 -0.05 -3.45 13.28
N VAL A 4 -0.02 -2.32 12.57
CA VAL A 4 -1.26 -1.77 12.02
C VAL A 4 -1.83 -2.90 11.18
N GLN A 5 -2.87 -3.56 11.67
CA GLN A 5 -3.67 -4.44 10.85
C GLN A 5 -4.15 -3.55 9.70
N PHE A 6 -3.60 -3.79 8.50
CA PHE A 6 -4.14 -3.23 7.28
C PHE A 6 -5.53 -3.85 7.12
N ASP A 7 -6.53 -3.12 7.61
CA ASP A 7 -7.90 -3.60 7.75
C ASP A 7 -8.60 -3.50 6.39
N PHE A 8 -8.37 -4.50 5.53
CA PHE A 8 -9.04 -4.62 4.25
C PHE A 8 -10.54 -4.81 4.47
N LYS A 9 -11.36 -4.00 3.80
CA LYS A 9 -12.83 -4.03 3.93
C LYS A 9 -13.51 -3.98 2.57
N PRO A 10 -14.72 -4.57 2.45
CA PRO A 10 -15.54 -4.45 1.24
C PRO A 10 -15.77 -2.99 0.79
N SER A 11 -15.85 -2.03 1.70
CA SER A 11 -16.02 -0.61 1.36
C SER A 11 -14.86 -0.02 0.56
N ILE A 12 -13.64 -0.58 0.69
CA ILE A 12 -12.48 -0.16 -0.08
C ILE A 12 -12.72 -0.42 -1.57
N ILE A 13 -13.15 -1.63 -1.93
CA ILE A 13 -13.45 -2.00 -3.32
C ILE A 13 -14.55 -1.10 -3.88
N LYS A 14 -15.54 -0.75 -3.06
CA LYS A 14 -16.62 0.14 -3.47
C LYS A 14 -16.11 1.51 -3.94
N ASN A 15 -15.07 2.05 -3.29
CA ASN A 15 -14.50 3.34 -3.65
C ASN A 15 -13.86 3.31 -5.04
N PHE A 16 -13.28 2.18 -5.44
CA PHE A 16 -12.75 1.99 -6.80
C PHE A 16 -13.86 1.78 -7.83
N THR A 17 -14.87 0.94 -7.55
CA THR A 17 -15.91 0.59 -8.52
C THR A 17 -16.87 1.73 -8.89
N ASN A 18 -16.83 2.86 -8.19
CA ASN A 18 -17.65 4.03 -8.52
C ASN A 18 -17.00 4.94 -9.58
N ASP A 19 -15.72 4.72 -9.91
CA ASP A 19 -14.96 5.48 -10.90
C ASP A 19 -14.24 4.51 -11.84
N SER A 20 -14.60 4.51 -13.13
CA SER A 20 -14.04 3.60 -14.12
C SER A 20 -12.52 3.70 -14.25
N THR A 21 -11.95 4.89 -14.00
CA THR A 21 -10.50 5.12 -14.07
C THR A 21 -9.81 4.47 -12.88
N LEU A 22 -10.39 4.59 -11.69
CA LEU A 22 -9.85 3.97 -10.48
C LEU A 22 -10.01 2.44 -10.51
N GLU A 23 -11.13 1.95 -11.04
CA GLU A 23 -11.34 0.53 -11.28
C GLU A 23 -10.30 -0.05 -12.24
N GLU A 24 -10.01 0.64 -13.35
CA GLU A 24 -8.96 0.22 -14.29
C GLU A 24 -7.57 0.23 -13.66
N GLN A 25 -7.25 1.27 -12.87
CA GLN A 25 -5.99 1.33 -12.11
C GLN A 25 -5.86 0.17 -11.12
N LEU A 26 -6.93 -0.14 -10.39
CA LEU A 26 -6.98 -1.27 -9.47
C LEU A 26 -6.75 -2.60 -10.20
N ILE A 27 -7.40 -2.83 -11.35
CA ILE A 27 -7.20 -4.07 -12.12
C ILE A 27 -5.77 -4.17 -12.64
N ASN A 28 -5.23 -3.07 -13.17
CA ASN A 28 -3.86 -3.05 -13.69
C ASN A 28 -2.84 -3.38 -12.60
N ILE A 29 -3.00 -2.84 -11.40
CA ILE A 29 -2.06 -3.12 -10.33
C ILE A 29 -2.20 -4.54 -9.76
N LEU A 30 -3.42 -5.09 -9.74
CA LEU A 30 -3.67 -6.44 -9.28
C LEU A 30 -2.99 -7.43 -10.20
N ARG A 31 -3.00 -7.19 -11.52
CA ARG A 31 -2.24 -7.98 -12.50
C ARG A 31 -0.73 -7.89 -12.33
N ILE A 32 -0.19 -6.79 -11.81
CA ILE A 32 1.24 -6.66 -11.46
C ILE A 32 1.56 -7.46 -10.20
N ALA A 33 0.67 -7.44 -9.21
CA ALA A 33 0.84 -8.16 -7.95
C ALA A 33 0.67 -9.69 -8.12
N ASP A 34 -0.30 -10.08 -8.92
CA ASP A 34 -0.61 -11.46 -9.28
C ASP A 34 -1.21 -11.51 -10.69
N VAL A 35 -0.48 -12.11 -11.62
CA VAL A 35 -0.88 -12.24 -13.03
C VAL A 35 -2.19 -13.02 -13.21
N GLY A 36 -2.61 -13.79 -12.21
CA GLY A 36 -3.85 -14.55 -12.23
C GLY A 36 -5.10 -13.68 -12.03
N ILE A 37 -5.00 -12.51 -11.38
CA ILE A 37 -6.18 -11.70 -11.02
C ILE A 37 -6.67 -10.90 -12.22
N GLU A 38 -7.90 -11.17 -12.66
CA GLU A 38 -8.56 -10.48 -13.78
C GLU A 38 -9.47 -9.36 -13.32
N SER A 39 -10.15 -9.53 -12.18
CA SER A 39 -11.02 -8.50 -11.61
C SER A 39 -11.30 -8.74 -10.14
N VAL A 40 -11.77 -7.70 -9.46
CA VAL A 40 -12.30 -7.76 -8.10
C VAL A 40 -13.69 -7.15 -8.06
N ASN A 41 -14.65 -7.83 -7.45
CA ASN A 41 -16.04 -7.39 -7.42
C ASN A 41 -16.65 -7.54 -6.02
N LEU A 42 -17.60 -6.67 -5.70
CA LEU A 42 -18.47 -6.83 -4.54
C LEU A 42 -19.69 -7.67 -4.92
N LYS A 43 -19.98 -8.70 -4.14
CA LYS A 43 -21.21 -9.50 -4.27
C LYS A 43 -21.99 -9.49 -2.96
N PRO A 44 -23.34 -9.53 -3.03
CA PRO A 44 -24.14 -9.81 -1.84
C PRO A 44 -23.75 -11.18 -1.28
N ILE A 45 -23.66 -11.29 0.04
CA ILE A 45 -23.48 -12.59 0.70
C ILE A 45 -24.68 -13.51 0.44
N PRO A 46 -24.51 -14.84 0.54
CA PRO A 46 -25.61 -15.79 0.43
C PRO A 46 -26.77 -15.50 1.39
N GLU A 47 -28.02 -15.73 0.96
CA GLU A 47 -29.21 -15.35 1.73
C GLU A 47 -29.29 -16.04 3.11
N ASN A 48 -28.78 -17.26 3.23
CA ASN A 48 -28.66 -17.97 4.50
C ASN A 48 -27.70 -17.27 5.48
N GLU A 49 -26.58 -16.74 5.01
CA GLU A 49 -25.63 -15.99 5.83
C GLU A 49 -26.20 -14.62 6.23
N LYS A 50 -26.86 -13.96 5.29
CA LYS A 50 -27.58 -12.71 5.53
C LYS A 50 -28.62 -12.84 6.64
N GLN A 51 -29.43 -13.89 6.63
CA GLN A 51 -30.43 -14.15 7.69
C GLN A 51 -29.76 -14.32 9.07
N ILE A 52 -28.61 -14.99 9.13
CA ILE A 52 -27.85 -15.17 10.38
C ILE A 52 -27.34 -13.81 10.88
N ILE A 53 -26.75 -13.00 10.00
CA ILE A 53 -26.26 -11.66 10.36
C ILE A 53 -27.41 -10.77 10.85
N GLU A 54 -28.52 -10.73 10.12
CA GLU A 54 -29.71 -9.96 10.51
C GLU A 54 -30.27 -10.43 11.85
N HIS A 55 -30.26 -11.73 12.13
CA HIS A 55 -30.68 -12.27 13.43
C HIS A 55 -29.76 -11.83 14.57
N ILE A 56 -28.43 -11.87 14.37
CA ILE A 56 -27.45 -11.39 15.36
C ILE A 56 -27.66 -9.90 15.65
N ILE A 57 -27.84 -9.08 14.60
CA ILE A 57 -28.10 -7.65 14.75
C ILE A 57 -29.39 -7.45 15.57
N ASN A 58 -30.46 -8.15 15.21
CA ASN A 58 -31.77 -8.02 15.87
C ASN A 58 -31.83 -8.58 17.30
N THR A 59 -30.84 -9.37 17.73
CA THR A 59 -30.74 -9.90 19.10
C THR A 59 -29.70 -9.17 19.96
N SER A 60 -28.88 -8.30 19.35
CA SER A 60 -27.88 -7.48 20.05
C SER A 60 -28.52 -6.42 20.97
N ASP A 61 -27.75 -5.86 21.90
CA ASP A 61 -28.20 -4.71 22.72
C ASP A 61 -28.34 -3.42 21.88
N SER A 62 -28.91 -2.38 22.49
CA SER A 62 -29.21 -1.11 21.81
C SER A 62 -27.98 -0.40 21.22
N GLU A 63 -26.84 -0.42 21.92
CA GLU A 63 -25.60 0.22 21.46
C GLU A 63 -24.98 -0.59 20.32
N SER A 64 -24.89 -1.91 20.49
CA SER A 64 -24.39 -2.85 19.48
C SER A 64 -25.24 -2.81 18.20
N ARG A 65 -26.57 -2.68 18.30
CA ARG A 65 -27.46 -2.53 17.13
C ARG A 65 -27.15 -1.28 16.32
N LEU A 66 -26.98 -0.12 16.96
CA LEU A 66 -26.63 1.13 16.29
C LEU A 66 -25.29 1.01 15.55
N PHE A 67 -24.31 0.37 16.19
CA PHE A 67 -23.02 0.06 15.59
C PHE A 67 -23.15 -0.84 14.36
N PHE A 68 -23.90 -1.95 14.46
CA PHE A 68 -24.09 -2.86 13.34
C PHE A 68 -24.93 -2.26 12.22
N GLN A 69 -25.93 -1.43 12.51
CA GLN A 69 -26.76 -0.75 11.50
C GLN A 69 -25.92 0.16 10.59
N GLN A 70 -24.93 0.86 11.15
CA GLN A 70 -24.01 1.68 10.36
C GLN A 70 -23.12 0.84 9.43
N ARG A 71 -22.76 -0.39 9.84
CA ARG A 71 -21.92 -1.32 9.08
C ARG A 71 -22.69 -2.37 8.29
N THR A 72 -24.02 -2.40 8.37
CA THR A 72 -24.82 -3.52 7.82
C THR A 72 -24.57 -3.70 6.32
N ARG A 73 -24.44 -2.60 5.56
CA ARG A 73 -24.17 -2.69 4.11
C ARG A 73 -22.79 -3.31 3.80
N GLU A 74 -21.79 -3.06 4.65
CA GLU A 74 -20.47 -3.68 4.53
C GLU A 74 -20.53 -5.16 4.93
N MET A 75 -21.26 -5.50 5.99
CA MET A 75 -21.42 -6.89 6.46
C MET A 75 -22.22 -7.78 5.50
N LEU A 76 -23.07 -7.19 4.66
CA LEU A 76 -23.90 -7.91 3.69
C LEU A 76 -23.23 -8.06 2.31
N SER A 77 -21.97 -7.64 2.18
CA SER A 77 -21.22 -7.76 0.94
C SER A 77 -19.91 -8.52 1.17
N GLU A 78 -19.58 -9.42 0.26
CA GLU A 78 -18.29 -10.10 0.20
C GLU A 78 -17.48 -9.61 -1.00
N VAL A 79 -16.16 -9.58 -0.84
CA VAL A 79 -15.23 -9.31 -1.94
C VAL A 79 -14.89 -10.63 -2.62
N LYS A 80 -15.03 -10.66 -3.95
CA LYS A 80 -14.61 -11.77 -4.80
C LYS A 80 -13.54 -11.35 -5.78
N PHE A 81 -12.44 -12.09 -5.78
CA PHE A 81 -11.36 -11.99 -6.75
C PHE A 81 -11.59 -13.05 -7.83
N LYS A 82 -11.61 -12.63 -9.09
CA LYS A 82 -11.66 -13.54 -10.24
C LYS A 82 -10.26 -13.81 -10.72
N HIS A 83 -9.88 -15.08 -10.68
CA HIS A 83 -8.60 -15.58 -11.14
C HIS A 83 -8.74 -16.36 -12.43
N LYS A 84 -7.81 -16.20 -13.37
CA LYS A 84 -7.73 -16.96 -14.60
C LYS A 84 -6.75 -18.12 -14.44
N VAL A 85 -7.26 -19.36 -14.51
CA VAL A 85 -6.48 -20.59 -14.45
C VAL A 85 -6.81 -21.43 -15.69
N ASP A 86 -5.82 -21.66 -16.57
CA ASP A 86 -5.99 -22.43 -17.82
C ASP A 86 -7.23 -22.00 -18.64
N ASP A 87 -7.41 -20.69 -18.82
CA ASP A 87 -8.56 -20.04 -19.48
C ASP A 87 -9.93 -20.15 -18.77
N ILE A 88 -9.97 -20.74 -17.57
CA ILE A 88 -11.15 -20.79 -16.72
C ILE A 88 -11.08 -19.67 -15.68
N LEU A 89 -12.19 -18.95 -15.50
CA LEU A 89 -12.33 -17.98 -14.43
C LEU A 89 -12.87 -18.65 -13.17
N VAL A 90 -12.14 -18.51 -12.06
CA VAL A 90 -12.50 -19.03 -10.74
C VAL A 90 -12.59 -17.87 -9.75
N GLU A 91 -13.60 -17.89 -8.89
CA GLU A 91 -13.80 -16.85 -7.88
C GLU A 91 -13.32 -17.30 -6.50
N PHE A 92 -12.51 -16.47 -5.86
CA PHE A 92 -12.03 -16.66 -4.49
C PHE A 92 -12.48 -15.50 -3.61
N SER A 93 -12.69 -15.78 -2.32
CA SER A 93 -12.82 -14.73 -1.30
C SER A 93 -11.45 -14.14 -0.99
N ASP A 94 -11.47 -12.87 -0.56
CA ASP A 94 -10.32 -12.15 0.00
C ASP A 94 -9.48 -12.93 1.02
N ILE A 95 -10.08 -13.87 1.77
CA ILE A 95 -9.34 -14.72 2.72
C ILE A 95 -8.28 -15.62 2.08
N TYR A 96 -8.39 -15.86 0.78
CA TYR A 96 -7.44 -16.68 0.02
C TYR A 96 -6.37 -15.84 -0.69
N GLU A 97 -6.49 -14.51 -0.66
CA GLU A 97 -5.52 -13.61 -1.27
C GLU A 97 -4.27 -13.45 -0.40
N SER A 98 -3.16 -13.13 -1.06
CA SER A 98 -1.94 -12.81 -0.34
C SER A 98 -2.09 -11.53 0.49
N ALA A 99 -1.44 -11.48 1.65
CA ALA A 99 -1.42 -10.28 2.48
C ALA A 99 -0.88 -9.05 1.72
N GLY A 100 0.06 -9.27 0.80
CA GLY A 100 0.61 -8.21 -0.06
C GLY A 100 -0.41 -7.64 -1.03
N THR A 101 -1.21 -8.49 -1.66
CA THR A 101 -2.32 -8.08 -2.54
C THR A 101 -3.32 -7.22 -1.77
N LEU A 102 -3.78 -7.68 -0.60
CA LEU A 102 -4.73 -6.92 0.21
C LEU A 102 -4.14 -5.60 0.71
N LYS A 103 -2.88 -5.61 1.19
CA LYS A 103 -2.16 -4.40 1.62
C LYS A 103 -2.05 -3.39 0.49
N LEU A 104 -1.76 -3.83 -0.73
CA LEU A 104 -1.64 -2.98 -1.89
C LEU A 104 -2.95 -2.24 -2.21
N ILE A 105 -4.08 -2.94 -2.18
CA ILE A 105 -5.41 -2.34 -2.43
C ILE A 105 -5.71 -1.27 -1.37
N VAL A 106 -5.43 -1.57 -0.09
CA VAL A 106 -5.61 -0.60 1.01
C VAL A 106 -4.71 0.63 0.81
N LEU A 107 -3.46 0.45 0.41
CA LEU A 107 -2.55 1.57 0.16
C LEU A 107 -3.02 2.45 -0.99
N LEU A 108 -3.46 1.85 -2.09
CA LEU A 108 -3.99 2.58 -3.23
C LEU A 108 -5.20 3.42 -2.86
N GLU A 109 -6.11 2.87 -2.06
CA GLU A 109 -7.28 3.61 -1.62
C GLU A 109 -6.86 4.83 -0.80
N LYS A 110 -5.92 4.65 0.14
CA LYS A 110 -5.40 5.76 0.96
C LYS A 110 -4.69 6.81 0.11
N ILE A 111 -3.87 6.38 -0.86
CA ILE A 111 -3.19 7.27 -1.81
C ILE A 111 -4.23 8.08 -2.58
N GLN A 112 -5.23 7.42 -3.15
CA GLN A 112 -6.27 8.11 -3.91
C GLN A 112 -7.05 9.10 -3.04
N LEU A 113 -7.59 8.65 -1.91
CA LEU A 113 -8.49 9.46 -1.08
C LEU A 113 -7.78 10.60 -0.35
N LEU A 114 -6.56 10.39 0.12
CA LEU A 114 -5.86 11.34 0.98
C LEU A 114 -4.79 12.13 0.21
N ALA A 115 -3.94 11.46 -0.56
CA ALA A 115 -2.88 12.16 -1.28
C ALA A 115 -3.42 12.83 -2.56
N PHE A 116 -4.11 12.09 -3.42
CA PHE A 116 -4.47 12.59 -4.75
C PHE A 116 -5.74 13.43 -4.77
N ASN A 117 -6.71 13.16 -3.89
CA ASN A 117 -7.93 13.96 -3.80
C ASN A 117 -7.80 15.18 -2.87
N LEU A 118 -6.90 15.14 -1.87
CA LEU A 118 -6.79 16.18 -0.83
C LEU A 118 -5.39 16.82 -0.72
N GLY A 119 -4.40 16.33 -1.45
CA GLY A 119 -3.03 16.86 -1.40
C GLY A 119 -2.28 16.55 -0.11
N TYR A 120 -2.69 15.53 0.66
CA TYR A 120 -2.09 15.26 1.97
C TYR A 120 -0.75 14.53 1.88
N LEU A 121 0.05 14.66 2.95
CA LEU A 121 1.23 13.85 3.20
C LEU A 121 0.83 12.49 3.79
N LEU A 122 1.23 11.42 3.13
CA LEU A 122 1.15 10.06 3.65
C LEU A 122 2.49 9.62 4.21
N ILE A 123 2.47 9.10 5.43
CA ILE A 123 3.65 8.60 6.14
C ILE A 123 3.49 7.10 6.37
N PHE A 124 4.43 6.31 5.88
CA PHE A 124 4.47 4.87 6.11
C PHE A 124 5.79 4.44 6.76
N ASP A 125 5.68 3.71 7.86
CA ASP A 125 6.83 3.02 8.43
C ASP A 125 6.98 1.66 7.74
N GLU A 126 8.21 1.32 7.31
CA GLU A 126 8.59 0.06 6.67
C GLU A 126 7.62 -0.31 5.53
N ILE A 127 7.56 0.54 4.50
CA ILE A 127 6.58 0.40 3.41
C ILE A 127 6.66 -0.98 2.74
N GLU A 128 7.86 -1.55 2.68
CA GLU A 128 8.17 -2.82 2.03
C GLU A 128 7.65 -4.06 2.76
N LEU A 129 7.17 -3.92 4.00
CA LEU A 129 6.59 -5.07 4.70
C LEU A 129 5.48 -5.68 3.86
N GLN A 130 5.62 -6.95 3.46
CA GLN A 130 4.63 -7.68 2.65
C GLN A 130 4.45 -7.16 1.21
N LEU A 131 5.28 -6.25 0.72
CA LEU A 131 5.23 -5.76 -0.67
C LEU A 131 6.51 -6.06 -1.42
N HIS A 132 6.36 -6.55 -2.64
CA HIS A 132 7.48 -6.70 -3.56
C HIS A 132 7.96 -5.31 -4.06
N GLN A 133 9.26 -5.17 -4.32
CA GLN A 133 9.88 -3.92 -4.77
C GLN A 133 9.17 -3.29 -5.98
N ASN A 134 8.80 -4.10 -6.98
CA ASN A 134 8.08 -3.63 -8.17
C ASN A 134 6.74 -2.93 -7.84
N LEU A 135 6.04 -3.39 -6.81
CA LEU A 135 4.78 -2.76 -6.38
C LEU A 135 5.06 -1.41 -5.75
N ILE A 136 6.12 -1.30 -4.95
CA ILE A 136 6.53 -0.04 -4.32
C ILE A 136 6.98 0.96 -5.40
N ALA A 137 7.74 0.50 -6.40
CA ALA A 137 8.13 1.31 -7.55
C ALA A 137 6.92 1.85 -8.32
N TYR A 138 5.89 1.02 -8.52
CA TYR A 138 4.63 1.47 -9.11
C TYR A 138 3.97 2.55 -8.25
N LEU A 139 3.85 2.33 -6.93
CA LEU A 139 3.27 3.32 -6.01
C LEU A 139 4.01 4.65 -6.05
N ILE A 140 5.36 4.65 -6.04
CA ILE A 140 6.17 5.86 -6.18
C ILE A 140 5.88 6.55 -7.51
N GLY A 141 5.84 5.80 -8.61
CA GLY A 141 5.52 6.33 -9.93
C GLY A 141 4.17 7.03 -10.03
N LEU A 142 3.16 6.60 -9.23
CA LEU A 142 1.88 7.31 -9.14
C LEU A 142 2.05 8.74 -8.60
N PHE A 143 2.92 8.94 -7.61
CA PHE A 143 3.19 10.27 -7.03
C PHE A 143 3.98 11.18 -7.98
N GLU A 144 4.77 10.59 -8.88
CA GLU A 144 5.55 11.30 -9.89
C GLU A 144 4.72 11.69 -11.13
N ASN A 145 3.52 11.12 -11.29
CA ASN A 145 2.64 11.41 -12.42
C ASN A 145 1.75 12.65 -12.15
N PRO A 146 1.99 13.79 -12.82
CA PRO A 146 1.22 15.01 -12.56
C PRO A 146 -0.25 14.92 -13.00
N ASN A 147 -0.60 13.95 -13.86
CA ASN A 147 -1.99 13.73 -14.26
C ASN A 147 -2.79 12.94 -13.21
N GLN A 148 -2.10 12.20 -12.33
CA GLN A 148 -2.73 11.47 -11.22
C GLN A 148 -2.62 12.26 -9.92
N ASN A 149 -1.45 12.81 -9.61
CA ASN A 149 -1.18 13.56 -8.40
C ASN A 149 -1.42 15.07 -8.59
N ILE A 150 -2.64 15.43 -8.99
CA ILE A 150 -3.01 16.82 -9.35
C ILE A 150 -2.93 17.75 -8.14
N GLU A 151 -3.35 17.27 -6.97
CA GLU A 151 -3.38 18.03 -5.72
C GLU A 151 -2.00 18.10 -5.01
N GLY A 152 -0.96 17.48 -5.60
CA GLY A 152 0.39 17.56 -5.06
C GLY A 152 0.59 16.84 -3.72
N GLY A 153 -0.12 15.73 -3.52
CA GLY A 153 0.06 14.85 -2.37
C GLY A 153 1.50 14.34 -2.27
N GLN A 154 1.93 14.03 -1.05
CA GLN A 154 3.31 13.64 -0.77
C GLN A 154 3.38 12.27 -0.12
N LEU A 155 4.48 11.57 -0.36
CA LEU A 155 4.77 10.27 0.22
C LEU A 155 6.10 10.34 0.99
N LEU A 156 6.07 10.03 2.28
CA LEU A 156 7.23 9.84 3.13
C LEU A 156 7.21 8.42 3.67
N PHE A 157 8.31 7.69 3.54
CA PHE A 157 8.39 6.34 4.08
C PHE A 157 9.78 5.97 4.55
N SER A 158 9.83 5.02 5.49
CA SER A 158 11.06 4.33 5.88
C SER A 158 11.12 2.96 5.21
N PHE A 159 12.34 2.44 5.06
CA PHE A 159 12.60 1.10 4.56
C PHE A 159 13.97 0.59 5.04
N HIS A 160 14.12 -0.73 5.13
CA HIS A 160 15.37 -1.43 5.42
C HIS A 160 15.92 -2.17 4.21
N ASN A 161 15.06 -2.53 3.24
CA ASN A 161 15.50 -3.22 2.02
C ASN A 161 16.27 -2.26 1.09
N THR A 162 17.59 -2.44 1.02
CA THR A 162 18.48 -1.56 0.23
C THR A 162 18.17 -1.55 -1.26
N ALA A 163 17.53 -2.59 -1.79
CA ALA A 163 17.15 -2.64 -3.20
C ALA A 163 16.20 -1.49 -3.60
N LEU A 164 15.45 -0.92 -2.65
CA LEU A 164 14.63 0.27 -2.90
C LEU A 164 15.45 1.53 -3.21
N MET A 165 16.74 1.56 -2.91
CA MET A 165 17.62 2.66 -3.29
C MET A 165 17.81 2.75 -4.81
N GLU A 166 17.60 1.66 -5.56
CA GLU A 166 17.74 1.66 -7.02
C GLU A 166 16.60 2.40 -7.74
N ILE A 167 15.45 2.56 -7.07
CA ILE A 167 14.25 3.22 -7.64
C ILE A 167 14.07 4.66 -7.13
N LEU A 168 14.96 5.16 -6.28
CA LEU A 168 14.91 6.49 -5.70
C LEU A 168 16.00 7.38 -6.26
N GLN A 169 15.68 8.66 -6.44
CA GLN A 169 16.65 9.69 -6.77
C GLN A 169 17.43 10.13 -5.54
N PRO A 170 18.68 10.64 -5.68
CA PRO A 170 19.50 11.08 -4.55
C PRO A 170 18.82 12.09 -3.62
N ASN A 171 17.97 12.98 -4.13
CA ASN A 171 17.22 13.96 -3.33
C ASN A 171 15.97 13.36 -2.64
N GLN A 172 15.50 12.20 -3.07
CA GLN A 172 14.42 11.43 -2.45
C GLN A 172 14.95 10.47 -1.37
N LEU A 173 16.26 10.17 -1.38
CA LEU A 173 16.90 9.26 -0.44
C LEU A 173 17.54 10.01 0.73
N TRP A 174 17.13 9.65 1.95
CA TRP A 174 17.61 10.22 3.20
C TRP A 174 18.08 9.11 4.13
N PHE A 175 19.18 9.36 4.83
CA PHE A 175 19.79 8.45 5.77
C PHE A 175 19.64 8.97 7.19
N THR A 176 19.66 8.05 8.15
CA THR A 176 19.76 8.38 9.57
C THR A 176 20.92 7.63 10.19
N GLU A 177 21.74 8.31 10.99
CA GLU A 177 22.89 7.71 11.69
C GLU A 177 23.00 8.28 13.11
N LYS A 178 23.49 7.46 14.06
CA LYS A 178 23.86 7.96 15.38
C LYS A 178 25.33 8.36 15.41
N ASN A 179 25.60 9.58 15.86
CA ASN A 179 26.97 10.03 16.13
C ASN A 179 27.51 9.39 17.43
N ASP A 180 28.77 9.67 17.75
CA ASP A 180 29.46 9.08 18.92
C ASP A 180 28.87 9.55 20.26
N GLN A 181 28.09 10.64 20.25
CA GLN A 181 27.36 11.13 21.41
C GLN A 181 25.94 10.51 21.51
N GLY A 182 25.58 9.61 20.59
CA GLY A 182 24.29 8.93 20.54
C GLY A 182 23.16 9.77 19.95
N GLN A 183 23.44 10.94 19.38
CA GLN A 183 22.45 11.80 18.73
C GLN A 183 22.19 11.31 17.30
N THR A 184 20.92 11.37 16.86
CA THR A 184 20.56 11.04 15.48
C THR A 184 20.79 12.22 14.57
N GLU A 185 21.57 12.00 13.51
CA GLU A 185 21.76 12.91 12.38
C GLU A 185 20.99 12.38 11.17
N ILE A 186 20.46 13.30 10.38
CA ILE A 186 19.66 13.01 9.18
C ILE A 186 20.24 13.81 8.02
N PHE A 187 20.50 13.17 6.90
CA PHE A 187 21.12 13.79 5.72
C PHE A 187 20.68 13.10 4.42
N SER A 188 20.70 13.82 3.31
CA SER A 188 20.29 13.30 2.01
C SER A 188 21.47 12.67 1.26
N ALA A 189 21.21 11.69 0.41
CA ALA A 189 22.21 11.22 -0.55
C ALA A 189 22.69 12.35 -1.48
N ALA A 190 21.83 13.34 -1.76
CA ALA A 190 22.18 14.51 -2.57
C ALA A 190 23.23 15.44 -1.91
N ASP A 191 23.45 15.34 -0.60
CA ASP A 191 24.43 16.17 0.12
C ASP A 191 25.89 15.75 -0.18
N PHE A 192 26.10 14.56 -0.76
CA PHE A 192 27.41 14.01 -1.13
C PHE A 192 27.93 14.58 -2.45
N THR A 193 28.28 15.86 -2.43
CA THR A 193 28.78 16.62 -3.60
C THR A 193 30.15 16.17 -4.11
N ASP A 194 30.91 15.39 -3.34
CA ASP A 194 32.18 14.80 -3.74
C ASP A 194 32.01 13.59 -4.69
N ILE A 195 30.82 13.01 -4.75
CA ILE A 195 30.49 11.91 -5.65
C ILE A 195 30.10 12.48 -7.03
N LYS A 196 31.04 12.43 -7.97
CA LYS A 196 30.81 12.88 -9.34
C LYS A 196 29.67 12.11 -10.01
N ASP A 197 28.75 12.87 -10.61
CA ASP A 197 27.59 12.38 -11.37
C ASP A 197 26.68 11.46 -10.55
N ILE A 198 26.46 11.77 -9.26
CA ILE A 198 25.69 10.92 -8.31
C ILE A 198 24.31 10.49 -8.83
N GLN A 199 23.65 11.35 -9.60
CA GLN A 199 22.34 11.10 -10.24
C GLN A 199 22.36 9.90 -11.21
N GLN A 200 23.55 9.49 -11.70
CA GLN A 200 23.74 8.38 -12.63
C GLN A 200 24.37 7.15 -11.96
N ARG A 201 24.60 7.20 -10.64
CA ARG A 201 25.25 6.11 -9.90
C ARG A 201 24.22 5.15 -9.33
N ASN A 202 24.62 3.89 -9.16
CA ASN A 202 23.86 2.94 -8.37
C ASN A 202 24.00 3.31 -6.88
N LEU A 203 22.94 3.86 -6.29
CA LEU A 203 22.92 4.30 -4.89
C LEU A 203 23.03 3.12 -3.92
N GLU A 204 22.46 1.96 -4.25
CA GLU A 204 22.58 0.74 -3.45
C GLU A 204 24.03 0.29 -3.37
N GLU A 205 24.75 0.27 -4.49
CA GLU A 205 26.16 -0.11 -4.52
C GLU A 205 27.02 0.84 -3.67
N LEU A 206 26.82 2.15 -3.82
CA LEU A 206 27.50 3.17 -3.02
C LEU A 206 27.22 2.99 -1.52
N TYR A 207 25.97 2.72 -1.15
CA TYR A 207 25.61 2.38 0.23
C TYR A 207 26.33 1.11 0.69
N ARG A 208 26.29 0.03 -0.11
CA ARG A 208 26.92 -1.26 0.22
C ARG A 208 28.43 -1.16 0.44
N ILE A 209 29.15 -0.35 -0.33
CA ILE A 209 30.59 -0.11 -0.11
C ILE A 209 30.88 0.91 1.02
N GLY A 210 29.84 1.52 1.60
CA GLY A 210 29.94 2.37 2.79
C GLY A 210 30.13 3.86 2.52
N ARG A 211 29.86 4.35 1.30
CA ARG A 211 30.06 5.76 0.96
C ARG A 211 29.16 6.73 1.73
N PHE A 212 27.97 6.27 2.12
CA PHE A 212 26.98 7.11 2.81
C PHE A 212 26.97 6.95 4.33
N GLY A 213 27.76 6.04 4.91
CA GLY A 213 27.62 5.70 6.34
C GLY A 213 26.28 5.01 6.63
N ALA A 214 25.59 5.42 7.70
CA ALA A 214 24.26 4.93 8.07
C ALA A 214 24.15 3.39 8.11
N LYS A 215 25.17 2.75 8.67
CA LYS A 215 25.25 1.30 8.85
C LYS A 215 25.34 0.93 10.33
N PRO A 216 24.90 -0.28 10.70
CA PRO A 216 25.20 -0.83 12.02
C PRO A 216 26.72 -0.83 12.25
N ARG A 217 27.16 -0.24 13.37
CA ARG A 217 28.55 -0.33 13.81
C ARG A 217 28.78 -1.74 14.35
N ALA A 218 29.75 -2.46 13.77
CA ALA A 218 30.22 -3.70 14.38
C ALA A 218 30.95 -3.34 15.69
N LEU A 219 30.56 -4.01 16.77
CA LEU A 219 31.24 -3.93 18.07
C LEU A 219 32.54 -4.74 18.07
#